data_AF-A0A4V6E6X2-F1
#
_entry.id   AF-A0A4V6E6X2-F1
#
_cell.length_a   1.000
_cell.length_b   1.000
_cell.length_c   1.000
_cell.angle_alpha   90.00
_cell.angle_beta   90.00
_cell.angle_gamma   90.00
#
_symmetry.space_group_name_H-M   'P 1'
#
loop_
_entity.id
_entity.type
_entity.pdbx_description
1 polymer ?
#
loop_
_entity_poly.entity_id
_entity_poly.type
_entity_poly.pdbx_seq_one_letter_code
_entity_poly.pdbx_strand_id
1 'polypeptide(L)' 'MGVDSYEHIDTMLKSVQEDVTDPELRFKLRTARQLCGMMKEHYVAGQKAIERANIDEKTLESLRELGYLD' A
#
# COMPACT_ATOMS: atom_id res chain seq x y z
N MET A 1 -8.98 0.93 5.24
CA MET A 1 -8.11 2.09 5.65
C MET A 1 -6.66 2.00 5.14
N GLY A 2 -6.03 0.82 5.05
CA GLY A 2 -4.60 0.72 4.68
C GLY A 2 -4.25 1.10 3.24
N VAL A 3 -5.16 0.86 2.29
CA VAL A 3 -4.95 1.11 0.85
C VAL A 3 -4.78 2.60 0.55
N ASP A 4 -5.59 3.45 1.19
CA ASP A 4 -5.58 4.91 0.99
C ASP A 4 -4.25 5.56 1.41
N SER A 5 -3.60 5.00 2.44
CA SER A 5 -2.29 5.48 2.91
C SER A 5 -1.20 5.31 1.85
N TYR A 6 -1.22 4.22 1.08
CA TYR A 6 -0.27 4.01 -0.02
C TYR A 6 -0.49 5.01 -1.15
N GLU A 7 -1.74 5.34 -1.47
CA GLU A 7 -2.05 6.35 -2.49
C GLU A 7 -1.62 7.75 -2.05
N HIS A 8 -1.81 8.08 -0.78
CA HIS A 8 -1.32 9.33 -0.20
C HIS A 8 0.20 9.45 -0.28
N ILE A 9 0.93 8.39 0.09
CA ILE A 9 2.39 8.35 0.01
C ILE A 9 2.86 8.51 -1.44
N ASP A 10 2.27 7.78 -2.40
CA ASP A 10 2.64 7.93 -3.82
C ASP A 10 2.38 9.35 -4.32
N THR A 11 1.25 9.96 -3.93
CA THR A 11 0.89 11.32 -4.32
C THR A 11 1.93 12.34 -3.80
N MET A 12 2.32 12.23 -2.53
CA MET A 12 3.35 13.10 -1.95
C MET A 12 4.70 12.93 -2.66
N LEU A 13 5.12 11.68 -2.91
CA LEU A 13 6.38 11.39 -3.59
C LEU A 13 6.37 11.85 -5.05
N LYS A 14 5.24 11.70 -5.74
CA LYS A 14 5.06 12.17 -7.12
C LYS A 14 5.22 13.68 -7.21
N SER A 15 4.58 14.42 -6.32
CA SER A 15 4.67 15.89 -6.27
C SER A 15 6.13 16.33 -6.16
N VAL A 16 6.90 15.74 -5.23
CA VAL A 16 8.31 16.09 -5.06
C VAL A 16 9.15 15.68 -6.28
N GLN A 17 8.88 14.52 -6.89
CA GLN A 17 9.63 14.05 -8.06
C GLN A 17 9.50 14.98 -9.29
N GLU A 18 8.35 15.66 -9.43
CA GLU A 18 8.09 16.60 -10.52
C GLU A 18 8.91 17.90 -10.38
N ASP A 19 9.21 18.32 -9.14
CA ASP A 19 9.94 19.55 -8.83
C ASP A 19 11.48 19.37 -8.77
N VAL A 20 11.96 18.12 -8.72
CA VAL A 20 13.39 17.81 -8.60
C VAL A 20 14.02 17.69 -9.99
N THR A 21 15.08 18.46 -10.25
CA THR A 21 15.85 18.42 -11.50
C THR A 21 17.05 17.48 -11.46
N ASP A 22 17.57 17.20 -10.26
CA ASP A 22 18.70 16.29 -10.07
C ASP A 22 18.35 14.85 -10.51
N PRO A 23 19.05 14.27 -11.50
CA PRO A 23 18.71 12.95 -12.04
C PRO A 23 18.78 11.82 -11.01
N GLU A 24 19.71 11.88 -10.06
CA GLU A 24 19.89 10.85 -9.03
C GLU A 24 18.74 10.91 -8.02
N LEU A 25 18.37 12.10 -7.56
CA LEU A 25 17.23 12.30 -6.68
C LEU A 25 15.91 11.90 -7.35
N ARG A 26 15.71 12.24 -8.64
CA ARG A 26 14.55 11.76 -9.41
C ARG A 26 14.51 10.24 -9.51
N PHE A 27 15.66 9.60 -9.71
CA PHE A 27 15.76 8.14 -9.73
C PHE A 27 15.34 7.54 -8.39
N LYS A 28 15.86 8.06 -7.27
CA LYS A 28 15.51 7.57 -5.91
C LYS A 28 14.01 7.72 -5.62
N LEU A 29 13.42 8.86 -5.96
CA LEU A 29 11.98 9.11 -5.78
C LEU A 29 11.14 8.15 -6.62
N ARG A 30 11.49 7.94 -7.89
CA ARG A 30 10.82 6.95 -8.74
C ARG A 30 10.88 5.55 -8.15
N THR A 31 12.05 5.13 -7.66
CA THR A 31 12.22 3.81 -7.03
C THR A 31 11.39 3.69 -5.75
N ALA A 32 11.35 4.72 -4.90
CA ALA A 32 10.52 4.73 -3.71
C ALA A 32 9.03 4.56 -4.03
N ARG A 33 8.54 5.23 -5.07
CA ARG A 33 7.16 5.08 -5.57
C ARG A 33 6.86 3.68 -6.07
N GLN A 34 7.79 3.08 -6.82
CA GLN A 34 7.67 1.70 -7.27
C GLN A 34 7.56 0.72 -6.10
N LEU A 35 8.38 0.88 -5.06
CA LEU A 35 8.31 0.06 -3.85
C LEU A 35 7.00 0.26 -3.09
N CYS A 36 6.50 1.51 -3.00
CA CYS A 36 5.20 1.81 -2.40
C CYS A 36 4.06 1.07 -3.12
N GLY A 37 4.07 1.07 -4.46
CA GLY A 37 3.13 0.31 -5.28
C GLY A 37 3.19 -1.20 -5.02
N MET A 38 4.39 -1.78 -4.96
CA MET A 38 4.55 -3.20 -4.63
C MET A 38 4.00 -3.55 -3.24
N MET A 39 4.25 -2.70 -2.23
CA MET A 39 3.71 -2.91 -0.89
C MET A 39 2.18 -2.87 -0.87
N LYS A 40 1.56 -1.95 -1.63
CA LYS A 40 0.10 -1.88 -1.79
C LYS A 40 -0.44 -3.17 -2.41
N GLU A 41 0.18 -3.66 -3.48
CA GLU A 41 -0.21 -4.91 -4.14
C GLU A 41 -0.13 -6.11 -3.18
N HIS A 42 0.96 -6.22 -2.41
CA HIS A 42 1.12 -7.26 -1.40
C HIS A 42 0.07 -7.19 -0.30
N TYR A 43 -0.23 -5.99 0.18
CA TYR A 43 -1.28 -5.79 1.18
C TYR A 43 -2.64 -6.25 0.66
N VAL A 44 -3.06 -5.76 -0.52
CA VAL A 44 -4.33 -6.15 -1.15
C VAL A 44 -4.40 -7.66 -1.44
N ALA A 45 -3.31 -8.25 -1.90
CA ALA A 45 -3.24 -9.70 -2.10
C ALA A 45 -3.39 -10.47 -0.79
N GLY A 46 -2.79 -9.97 0.30
CA GLY A 46 -2.94 -10.52 1.65
C GLY A 46 -4.38 -10.46 2.15
N GLN A 47 -5.06 -9.32 1.98
CA GLN A 47 -6.47 -9.19 2.36
C GLN A 47 -7.34 -10.21 1.62
N LYS A 48 -7.19 -10.30 0.29
CA LYS A 48 -7.92 -11.29 -0.53
C LYS A 48 -7.62 -12.73 -0.15
N ALA A 49 -6.39 -13.02 0.29
CA ALA A 49 -6.01 -14.35 0.74
C ALA A 49 -6.70 -14.72 2.06
N ILE A 50 -6.81 -13.75 2.99
CA ILE A 50 -7.52 -13.92 4.26
C ILE A 50 -9.02 -14.14 4.00
N GLU A 51 -9.65 -13.33 3.16
CA GLU A 51 -11.08 -13.48 2.81
C GLU A 51 -11.43 -14.85 2.20
N ARG A 52 -10.49 -15.46 1.47
CA ARG A 52 -10.67 -16.75 0.81
C ARG A 52 -10.26 -17.94 1.67
N ALA A 53 -9.54 -17.71 2.76
CA ALA A 53 -9.14 -18.77 3.65
C ALA A 53 -10.37 -19.25 4.44
N ASN A 54 -10.43 -20.56 4.72
CA ASN A 54 -11.47 -21.14 5.56
C ASN A 54 -11.22 -20.79 7.04
N ILE A 55 -11.33 -19.51 7.35
CA ILE A 55 -11.16 -18.90 8.66
C ILE A 55 -12.55 -18.79 9.28
N ASP A 56 -12.67 -19.06 10.58
CA ASP A 56 -13.94 -18.91 11.28
C ASP A 56 -14.39 -17.44 11.31
N GLU A 57 -15.70 -17.21 11.28
CA GLU A 57 -16.28 -15.85 11.18
C GLU A 57 -15.84 -14.94 12.34
N LYS A 58 -15.63 -15.49 13.54
CA LYS A 58 -15.17 -14.71 14.69
C LYS A 58 -13.77 -14.15 14.46
N THR A 59 -12.87 -14.95 13.90
CA THR A 59 -11.53 -14.49 13.52
C THR A 59 -11.57 -13.48 12.37
N LEU A 60 -12.45 -13.64 11.37
CA LEU A 60 -12.64 -12.65 10.30
C LEU A 60 -13.14 -11.30 10.84
N GLU A 61 -14.10 -11.32 11.76
CA GLU A 61 -14.63 -10.11 12.41
C GLU A 61 -13.52 -9.36 13.17
N SER A 62 -12.69 -10.06 13.94
CA SER A 62 -11.53 -9.45 14.60
C SER A 62 -10.52 -8.85 13.61
N LEU A 63 -10.33 -9.48 12.44
CA LEU A 63 -9.44 -8.93 11.41
C LEU A 63 -10.02 -7.68 10.72
N ARG A 64 -11.35 -7.58 10.56
CA ARG A 64 -12.02 -6.34 10.12
C ARG A 64 -11.86 -5.22 11.14
N GLU A 65 -12.11 -5.50 12.42
CA GLU A 65 -11.96 -4.52 13.51
C GLU A 65 -10.53 -3.97 13.61
N LEU A 66 -9.54 -4.83 13.35
CA LEU A 66 -8.13 -4.45 13.30
C LEU A 66 -7.71 -3.75 11.99
N GLY A 67 -8.62 -3.63 11.01
CA GLY A 67 -8.37 -2.98 9.73
C GLY A 67 -7.50 -3.79 8.76
N TYR A 68 -7.40 -5.11 8.98
CA TYR A 68 -6.75 -6.03 8.03
C TYR A 68 -7.69 -6.49 6.92
N LEU A 69 -9.01 -6.32 7.09
CA LEU A 69 -10.04 -6.58 6.10
C LEU A 69 -10.91 -5.32 5.97
N ASP A 70 -11.45 -5.07 4.77
CA ASP A 70 -12.43 -3.99 4.53
C ASP A 70 -13.87 -4.49 4.74
#